data_AF-A0A564G2T0-F1
#
_entry.id   AF-A0A564G2T0-F1
#
_cell.length_a   1.000
_cell.length_b   1.000
_cell.length_c   1.000
_cell.angle_alpha   90.00
_cell.angle_beta   90.00
_cell.angle_gamma   90.00
#
_symmetry.space_group_name_H-M   'P 1'
#
loop_
_entity.id
_entity.type
_entity.pdbx_description
1 polymer ?
#
loop_
_entity_poly.entity_id
_entity_poly.type
_entity_poly.pdbx_seq_one_letter_code
_entity_poly.pdbx_strand_id
1 'polypeptide(L)'
;MKILLTIALAAICGAAGALPAVATEQVYRPVSPTFGGNPLNGTFLLSTAQAQGYGAKSGQNSPDLSGLNQALSNLGNAGTVATPTIIINGTAIPTNP
;
A
#
# COMPACT_ATOMS: atom_id res chain seq x y z
N MET A 1 -34.81 -42.33 -17.90
CA MET A 1 -34.47 -41.69 -16.60
C MET A 1 -33.17 -40.89 -16.62
N LYS A 2 -32.04 -41.41 -17.14
CA LYS A 2 -30.74 -40.71 -17.16
C LYS A 2 -30.79 -39.31 -17.82
N ILE A 3 -31.42 -39.18 -18.98
CA ILE A 3 -31.50 -37.92 -19.73
C ILE A 3 -32.29 -36.82 -18.99
N LEU A 4 -33.32 -37.20 -18.24
CA LEU A 4 -34.15 -36.26 -17.46
C LEU A 4 -33.38 -35.74 -16.24
N LEU A 5 -32.54 -36.57 -15.62
CA LEU A 5 -31.69 -36.18 -14.50
C LEU A 5 -30.62 -35.17 -14.96
N THR A 6 -30.04 -35.35 -16.15
CA THR A 6 -29.06 -34.40 -16.70
C THR A 6 -29.68 -33.04 -17.01
N ILE A 7 -30.90 -33.01 -17.55
CA ILE A 7 -31.63 -31.77 -17.85
C ILE A 7 -31.98 -31.04 -16.55
N ALA A 8 -32.45 -31.76 -15.53
CA ALA A 8 -32.76 -31.17 -14.22
C ALA A 8 -31.52 -30.54 -13.57
N LEU A 9 -30.37 -31.22 -13.63
CA LEU A 9 -29.11 -30.70 -13.08
C LEU A 9 -28.62 -29.46 -13.84
N ALA A 10 -28.73 -29.44 -15.17
CA ALA A 10 -28.36 -28.29 -15.99
C ALA A 10 -29.25 -27.07 -15.71
N ALA A 11 -30.56 -27.28 -15.51
CA ALA A 11 -31.51 -26.23 -15.16
C ALA A 11 -31.23 -25.61 -13.78
N ILE A 12 -30.87 -26.44 -12.79
CA ILE A 12 -30.50 -25.98 -11.44
C ILE A 12 -29.20 -25.17 -11.47
N CYS A 13 -28.18 -25.65 -12.19
CA CYS A 13 -26.92 -24.91 -12.35
C CYS A 13 -27.10 -23.59 -13.11
N GLY A 14 -27.97 -23.56 -14.12
CA GLY A 14 -28.30 -22.33 -14.86
C GLY A 14 -29.02 -21.29 -14.00
N ALA A 15 -29.93 -21.72 -13.11
CA ALA A 15 -30.62 -20.83 -12.19
C ALA A 15 -29.71 -20.26 -11.09
N ALA A 16 -28.72 -21.04 -10.63
CA ALA A 16 -27.77 -20.61 -9.60
C ALA A 16 -26.80 -19.51 -10.09
N GLY A 17 -26.52 -19.44 -11.40
CA GLY A 17 -25.66 -18.41 -12.01
C GLY A 17 -26.36 -17.07 -12.26
N ALA A 18 -27.68 -16.98 -12.11
CA ALA A 18 -28.46 -15.76 -12.35
C ALA A 18 -28.57 -14.84 -11.11
N LEU A 19 -27.92 -15.19 -10.00
CA LEU A 19 -27.89 -14.34 -8.82
C LEU A 19 -27.09 -13.07 -9.11
N PRO A 20 -27.57 -11.88 -8.71
CA PRO A 20 -26.80 -10.65 -8.85
C PRO A 20 -25.51 -10.77 -8.05
N ALA A 21 -24.36 -10.60 -8.72
CA ALA A 21 -23.06 -10.56 -8.06
C ALA A 21 -23.00 -9.31 -7.15
N VAL A 22 -23.06 -9.53 -5.85
CA VAL A 22 -22.96 -8.46 -4.86
C VAL A 22 -21.48 -8.10 -4.69
N ALA A 23 -20.99 -7.16 -5.50
CA ALA A 23 -19.66 -6.60 -5.35
C ALA A 23 -19.72 -5.35 -4.46
N THR A 24 -18.75 -5.20 -3.56
CA THR A 24 -18.56 -3.96 -2.81
C THR A 24 -17.78 -2.96 -3.66
N GLU A 25 -17.85 -1.67 -3.30
CA GLU A 25 -17.07 -0.64 -3.98
C GLU A 25 -15.58 -0.90 -3.87
N GLN A 26 -14.91 -1.01 -5.00
CA GLN A 26 -13.45 -1.03 -5.04
C GLN A 26 -12.94 0.41 -5.15
N VAL A 27 -12.57 1.00 -4.01
CA VAL A 27 -11.97 2.34 -3.96
C VAL A 27 -10.47 2.25 -4.21
N TYR A 28 -9.99 2.92 -5.26
CA TYR A 28 -8.55 3.08 -5.47
C TYR A 28 -7.97 4.04 -4.43
N ARG A 29 -6.96 3.56 -3.70
CA ARG A 29 -6.16 4.38 -2.78
C ARG A 29 -4.70 4.26 -3.20
N PRO A 30 -4.05 5.36 -3.59
CA PRO A 30 -2.64 5.33 -3.91
C PRO A 30 -1.82 4.76 -2.75
N VAL A 31 -0.83 3.94 -3.07
CA VAL A 31 0.06 3.36 -2.06
C VAL A 31 1.08 4.39 -1.54
N SER A 32 1.47 5.35 -2.40
CA SER A 32 2.41 6.41 -2.04
C SER A 32 1.70 7.52 -1.26
N PRO A 33 2.27 7.98 -0.13
CA PRO A 33 1.77 9.14 0.61
C PRO A 33 1.67 10.41 -0.25
N THR A 34 2.58 10.58 -1.23
CA THR A 34 2.63 11.76 -2.10
C THR A 34 1.40 11.95 -2.97
N PHE A 35 0.62 10.89 -3.17
CA PHE A 35 -0.63 10.93 -3.95
C PHE A 35 -1.87 10.82 -3.04
N GLY A 36 -1.76 11.07 -1.74
CA GLY A 36 -2.87 10.95 -0.79
C GLY A 36 -3.08 9.54 -0.23
N GLY A 37 -2.07 8.68 -0.32
CA GLY A 37 -2.04 7.36 0.29
C GLY A 37 -1.82 7.37 1.80
N ASN A 38 -1.73 6.18 2.39
CA ASN A 38 -1.47 6.05 3.84
C ASN A 38 -0.08 6.64 4.19
N PRO A 39 0.01 7.68 5.05
CA PRO A 39 1.30 8.30 5.42
C PRO A 39 2.26 7.33 6.10
N LEU A 40 1.75 6.27 6.76
CA LEU A 40 2.56 5.25 7.42
C LEU A 40 3.41 4.43 6.43
N ASN A 41 3.07 4.42 5.14
CA ASN A 41 3.82 3.69 4.11
C ASN A 41 5.08 4.43 3.65
N GLY A 42 5.22 5.74 3.92
CA GLY A 42 6.28 6.56 3.33
C GLY A 42 7.69 6.07 3.67
N THR A 43 7.88 5.74 4.94
CA THR A 43 9.12 5.20 5.50
C THR A 43 9.55 3.89 4.82
N PHE A 44 8.63 2.92 4.71
CA PHE A 44 8.88 1.64 4.07
C PHE A 44 9.23 1.79 2.58
N LEU A 45 8.45 2.60 1.85
CA LEU A 45 8.68 2.85 0.44
C LEU A 45 10.02 3.55 0.18
N LEU A 46 10.38 4.54 1.00
CA LEU A 46 11.65 5.25 0.88
C LEU A 46 12.84 4.32 1.10
N SER A 47 12.79 3.49 2.14
CA SER A 47 13.85 2.52 2.41
C SER A 47 14.00 1.48 1.34
N THR A 48 12.89 0.96 0.83
CA THR A 48 12.90 0.00 -0.27
C THR A 48 13.57 0.60 -1.51
N ALA A 49 13.31 1.89 -1.78
CA ALA A 49 13.98 2.62 -2.86
C ALA A 49 15.48 2.82 -2.59
N GLN A 50 15.89 3.18 -1.37
CA GLN A 50 17.32 3.25 -1.00
C GLN A 50 18.00 1.88 -1.12
N ALA A 51 17.27 0.81 -0.81
CA ALA A 51 17.81 -0.53 -0.83
C ALA A 51 18.08 -1.10 -2.21
N GLN A 52 17.22 -0.73 -3.16
CA GLN A 52 17.39 -1.11 -4.55
C GLN A 52 18.47 -0.28 -5.25
N GLY A 53 18.83 0.89 -4.72
CA GLY A 53 20.01 1.64 -5.15
C GLY A 53 19.93 2.21 -6.57
N TYR A 54 18.79 2.15 -7.26
CA TYR A 54 18.64 2.67 -8.63
C TYR A 54 18.86 4.19 -8.75
N GLY A 55 18.86 4.92 -7.63
CA GLY A 55 19.22 6.34 -7.54
C GLY A 55 20.54 6.63 -6.82
N ALA A 56 21.27 5.60 -6.38
CA ALA A 56 22.56 5.76 -5.72
C ALA A 56 23.63 6.07 -6.78
N LYS A 57 24.43 7.13 -6.57
CA LYS A 57 25.62 7.38 -7.40
C LYS A 57 26.52 6.14 -7.31
N SER A 58 27.10 5.75 -8.45
CA SER A 58 28.09 4.66 -8.53
C SER A 58 29.09 4.76 -7.36
N GLY A 59 29.15 3.71 -6.52
CA GLY A 59 30.08 3.63 -5.38
C GLY A 59 29.46 3.41 -4.00
N GLN A 60 28.15 3.58 -3.82
CA GLN A 60 27.47 3.27 -2.55
C GLN A 60 26.84 1.86 -2.62
N ASN A 61 27.56 0.84 -2.13
CA ASN A 61 27.16 -0.58 -2.21
C ASN A 61 26.17 -1.01 -1.11
N SER A 62 25.63 -0.09 -0.31
CA SER A 62 24.76 -0.46 0.81
C SER A 62 23.60 0.51 1.00
N PRO A 63 22.37 -0.01 1.22
CA PRO A 63 21.19 0.79 1.53
C PRO A 63 21.37 1.60 2.83
N ASP A 64 21.11 2.91 2.82
CA ASP A 64 21.00 3.67 4.07
C ASP A 64 19.60 3.46 4.69
N LEU A 65 19.57 2.76 5.82
CA LEU A 65 18.36 2.38 6.57
C LEU A 65 18.11 3.28 7.80
N SER A 66 18.95 4.30 8.02
CA SER A 66 18.84 5.17 9.20
C SER A 66 17.53 5.95 9.26
N GLY A 67 17.01 6.37 8.10
CA GLY A 67 15.71 7.04 7.97
C GLY A 67 14.52 6.15 8.36
N LEU A 68 14.64 4.82 8.23
CA LEU A 68 13.62 3.89 8.74
C LEU A 68 13.55 3.87 10.25
N ASN A 69 14.71 3.76 10.88
CA ASN A 69 14.82 3.61 12.33
C ASN A 69 14.27 4.85 13.05
N GLN A 70 14.54 6.03 12.50
CA GLN A 70 14.01 7.30 13.00
C GLN A 70 12.49 7.39 12.85
N ALA A 71 11.96 7.00 11.69
CA ALA A 71 10.52 7.04 11.47
C ALA A 71 9.75 5.98 12.28
N LEU A 72 10.33 4.80 12.54
CA LEU A 72 9.77 3.81 13.46
C LEU A 72 9.73 4.34 14.90
N SER A 73 10.79 5.03 15.32
CA SER A 73 10.85 5.68 16.64
C SER A 73 9.75 6.75 16.79
N ASN A 74 9.42 7.46 15.71
CA ASN A 74 8.35 8.48 15.70
C ASN A 74 6.93 7.88 15.67
N LEU A 75 6.75 6.67 15.14
CA LEU A 75 5.46 5.97 15.16
C LEU A 75 5.05 5.53 16.57
N GLY A 76 6.04 5.19 17.41
CA GLY A 76 5.80 4.88 18.84
C GLY A 76 5.26 6.06 19.65
N ASN A 77 5.25 7.27 19.09
CA ASN A 77 4.85 8.51 19.76
C ASN A 77 3.63 9.20 19.09
N ALA A 78 2.86 8.46 18.27
CA ALA A 78 1.75 8.93 17.41
C ALA A 78 0.48 9.44 18.13
N GLY A 79 0.62 10.07 19.30
CA GLY A 79 -0.47 10.77 20.00
C GLY A 79 -0.66 12.23 19.58
N THR A 80 0.26 12.80 18.81
CA THR A 80 0.15 14.17 18.29
C THR A 80 0.36 14.15 16.79
N VAL A 81 -0.67 14.55 16.05
CA VAL A 81 -0.73 14.70 14.59
C VAL A 81 0.55 15.36 14.07
N ALA A 82 1.49 14.56 13.59
CA ALA A 82 2.68 15.06 12.91
C ALA A 82 2.30 15.33 11.46
N THR A 83 2.18 16.62 11.11
CA THR A 83 2.34 17.05 9.73
C THR A 83 3.58 16.36 9.15
N PRO A 84 3.52 15.71 7.98
CA PRO A 84 4.68 15.00 7.47
C PRO A 84 5.82 16.00 7.31
N THR A 85 6.91 15.78 8.02
CA THR A 85 8.11 16.61 7.95
C THR A 85 9.18 15.78 7.25
N ILE A 86 9.71 16.29 6.14
CA ILE A 86 10.88 15.70 5.49
C ILE A 86 12.10 16.17 6.26
N ILE A 87 12.83 15.24 6.89
CA ILE A 87 14.06 15.55 7.62
C ILE A 87 15.25 15.25 6.70
N ILE A 88 15.88 16.31 6.16
CA ILE A 88 17.13 16.20 5.40
C ILE A 88 18.25 16.79 6.27
N ASN A 89 19.27 16.00 6.54
CA ASN A 89 20.45 16.42 7.30
C ASN A 89 20.12 17.03 8.68
N GLY A 90 19.15 16.45 9.40
CA GLY A 90 18.72 16.90 10.73
C GLY A 90 17.80 18.12 10.76
N THR A 91 17.39 18.66 9.60
CA THR A 91 16.48 19.81 9.55
C THR A 91 15.08 19.36 9.14
N ALA A 92 14.11 19.61 10.01
CA ALA A 92 12.70 19.32 9.81
C ALA A 92 12.08 20.32 8.81
N ILE A 93 11.79 19.90 7.57
CA ILE A 93 11.07 20.71 6.59
C ILE A 93 9.58 20.28 6.58
N PRO A 94 8.64 21.15 7.00
CA PRO A 94 7.21 20.85 6.88
C PRO A 94 6.82 20.72 5.40
N THR A 95 5.99 19.74 5.08
CA THR A 95 5.57 19.45 3.68
C THR A 95 4.37 20.26 3.21
N ASN A 96 3.93 21.25 3.99
CA ASN A 96 2.98 22.28 3.53
C ASN A 96 3.74 23.61 3.39
N PRO A 97 3.54 24.39 2.31
CA PRO A 97 4.05 25.75 2.24
C PRO A 97 3.53 26.62 3.40
#